data_AF-A0A5N6M7U6-F1
#
_entry.id   AF-A0A5N6M7U6-F1
#
_cell.length_a   1.000
_cell.length_b   1.000
_cell.length_c   1.000
_cell.angle_alpha   90.00
_cell.angle_beta   90.00
_cell.angle_gamma   90.00
#
_symmetry.space_group_name_H-M   'P 1'
#
loop_
_entity.id
_entity.type
_entity.pdbx_description
1 polymer ?
#
loop_
_entity_poly.entity_id
_entity_poly.type
_entity_poly.pdbx_seq_one_letter_code
_entity_poly.pdbx_strand_id
1 'polypeptide(L)' 'MIFVFMEQISDSTESCVDSWVMDSGASFHAMVSGETMLNLKKGDFGKVRLANDELLEVTGMGYVDLVTSLELHGT' A
#
# COMPACT_ATOMS: atom_id res chain seq x y z
N MET A 1 -16.86 2.06 -2.99
CA MET A 1 -15.71 1.61 -2.18
C MET A 1 -14.69 1.04 -3.15
N ILE A 2 -13.69 1.85 -3.50
CA ILE A 2 -12.63 1.48 -4.44
C ILE A 2 -11.41 1.13 -3.59
N PHE A 3 -10.88 -0.08 -3.79
CA PHE A 3 -9.57 -0.50 -3.31
C PHE A 3 -8.57 -0.24 -4.41
N VAL A 4 -7.43 0.37 -4.10
CA VAL A 4 -6.31 0.49 -5.04
C VAL A 4 -5.19 -0.41 -4.56
N PHE A 5 -4.77 -1.32 -5.43
CA PHE A 5 -3.57 -2.13 -5.22
C PHE A 5 -2.35 -1.25 -5.43
N MET A 6 -1.51 -1.13 -4.42
CA MET A 6 -0.16 -0.61 -4.59
C MET A 6 0.70 -1.75 -5.11
N GLU A 7 1.00 -1.75 -6.41
CA GLU A 7 1.97 -2.68 -6.99
C GLU A 7 3.38 -2.10 -6.78
N GLN A 8 4.27 -2.89 -6.17
CA GLN A 8 5.68 -2.54 -6.11
C GLN A 8 6.27 -2.59 -7.52
N ILE A 9 6.81 -1.47 -7.99
CA ILE A 9 7.57 -1.42 -9.24
C ILE A 9 9.05 -1.60 -8.88
N SER A 10 9.66 -2.73 -9.27
CA SER A 10 11.11 -2.94 -9.15
C SER A 10 11.78 -2.77 -10.52
N ASP A 11 12.83 -1.96 -10.58
CA ASP A 11 13.70 -1.87 -11.77
C ASP A 11 14.83 -2.92 -11.64
N SER A 12 15.14 -3.59 -12.74
CA SER A 12 15.84 -4.89 -12.78
C SER A 12 17.36 -4.85 -12.52
N THR A 13 17.90 -3.72 -12.06
CA THR A 13 19.31 -3.58 -11.71
C THR A 13 19.45 -2.72 -10.45
N GLU A 14 20.01 -3.32 -9.40
CA GLU A 14 20.25 -2.72 -8.07
C GLU A 14 18.98 -2.60 -7.18
N SER A 15 18.88 -3.52 -6.22
CA SER A 15 18.01 -3.56 -5.02
C SER A 15 16.87 -2.53 -4.89
N CYS A 16 15.62 -3.04 -4.95
CA CYS A 16 14.44 -2.60 -4.20
C CYS A 16 14.30 -1.07 -4.02
N VAL A 17 13.94 -0.35 -5.08
CA VAL A 17 13.50 1.05 -4.92
C VAL A 17 11.97 1.06 -4.79
N ASP A 18 11.53 1.23 -3.54
CA ASP A 18 10.17 1.27 -3.00
C ASP A 18 9.31 2.46 -3.51
N SER A 19 9.03 2.51 -4.80
CA SER A 19 8.20 3.59 -5.38
C SER A 19 6.76 3.12 -5.54
N TRP A 20 5.82 3.69 -4.77
CA TRP A 20 4.38 3.38 -4.86
C TRP A 20 3.62 4.62 -5.31
N VAL A 21 2.57 4.43 -6.13
CA VAL A 21 1.67 5.51 -6.56
C VAL A 21 0.38 5.42 -5.77
N MET A 22 0.16 6.37 -4.85
CA MET A 22 -1.08 6.44 -4.06
C MET A 22 -2.18 7.20 -4.83
N ASP A 23 -3.33 6.54 -5.04
CA ASP A 23 -4.53 7.18 -5.56
C ASP A 23 -5.33 7.86 -4.45
N SER A 24 -5.34 9.20 -4.44
CA SER A 24 -6.11 10.01 -3.48
C SER A 24 -7.63 9.81 -3.54
N GLY A 25 -8.16 9.23 -4.63
CA GLY A 25 -9.57 8.88 -4.76
C GLY A 25 -9.93 7.53 -4.11
N ALA A 26 -8.94 6.76 -3.67
CA ALA A 26 -9.14 5.47 -3.05
C ALA A 26 -9.60 5.61 -1.59
N SER A 27 -10.50 4.72 -1.16
CA SER A 27 -10.88 4.64 0.26
C SER A 27 -9.92 3.76 1.05
N PHE A 28 -9.25 2.81 0.38
CA PHE A 28 -8.35 1.84 1.00
C PHE A 28 -7.23 1.46 0.01
N HIS A 29 -6.02 1.30 0.55
CA HIS A 29 -4.86 0.80 -0.17
C HIS A 29 -4.52 -0.62 0.30
N ALA A 30 -4.32 -1.54 -0.64
CA ALA A 30 -3.87 -2.90 -0.35
C ALA A 30 -2.41 -3.06 -0.80
N MET A 31 -1.62 -3.79 -0.01
CA MET A 31 -0.18 -4.00 -0.25
C MET A 31 0.11 -5.50 -0.19
N VAL A 32 0.98 -5.97 -1.08
CA VAL A 32 1.32 -7.41 -1.21
C VAL A 32 2.17 -7.90 -0.04
N SER A 33 3.02 -7.07 0.58
CA SER A 33 3.79 -7.42 1.77
C SER A 33 3.46 -6.50 2.94
N GLY A 34 3.28 -7.08 4.13
CA GLY A 34 3.06 -6.32 5.36
C GLY A 34 4.36 -5.85 6.03
N GLU A 35 5.52 -6.08 5.42
CA GLU A 35 6.83 -5.83 6.03
C GLU A 35 7.08 -4.34 6.29
N THR A 36 6.47 -3.45 5.51
CA THR A 36 6.56 -1.99 5.64
C THR A 36 5.40 -1.37 6.42
N MET A 37 4.44 -2.17 6.91
CA MET A 37 3.30 -1.66 7.68
C MET A 37 3.65 -1.44 9.15
N LEU A 38 3.39 -0.24 9.64
CA LEU A 38 3.50 0.10 11.06
C LEU A 38 2.30 -0.42 11.85
N ASN A 39 2.55 -0.88 13.07
CA ASN A 39 1.52 -1.41 13.98
C ASN A 39 0.61 -2.48 13.33
N LEU A 40 1.21 -3.34 12.49
CA LEU A 40 0.49 -4.41 11.81
C LEU A 40 -0.21 -5.31 12.83
N LYS A 41 -1.54 -5.27 12.83
CA LYS A 41 -2.38 -6.20 13.57
C LYS A 41 -2.75 -7.33 12.64
N LYS A 42 -2.28 -8.53 12.94
CA LYS A 42 -2.73 -9.75 12.27
C LYS A 42 -4.09 -10.18 12.83
N GLY A 43 -4.96 -10.67 11.97
CA GLY A 43 -6.32 -11.07 12.35
C GLY A 43 -7.19 -11.32 11.14
N ASP A 44 -8.40 -11.82 11.38
CA ASP A 44 -9.43 -11.91 10.35
C ASP A 44 -10.19 -10.58 10.29
N PHE A 45 -10.06 -9.89 9.16
CA PHE A 45 -10.79 -8.64 8.88
C PHE A 45 -11.80 -8.81 7.74
N GLY A 46 -12.10 -10.05 7.35
CA GLY A 46 -13.00 -10.37 6.26
C GLY A 46 -12.31 -10.41 4.89
N LYS A 47 -13.13 -10.29 3.84
CA LYS A 47 -12.71 -10.45 2.44
C LYS A 47 -13.02 -9.20 1.64
N VAL A 48 -12.13 -8.86 0.72
CA VAL A 48 -12.34 -7.80 -0.27
C VAL A 48 -12.57 -8.42 -1.64
N ARG A 49 -13.54 -7.89 -2.39
CA ARG A 49 -13.78 -8.31 -3.77
C ARG A 49 -12.99 -7.43 -4.71
N LEU A 50 -12.20 -8.06 -5.56
CA LEU A 50 -11.34 -7.43 -6.56
C LEU A 50 -12.16 -7.06 -7.81
N ALA A 51 -11.55 -6.27 -8.70
CA ALA A 51 -12.19 -5.88 -9.96
C ALA A 51 -12.44 -7.07 -10.91
N ASN A 52 -11.68 -8.16 -10.76
CA ASN A 52 -11.87 -9.43 -11.48
C ASN A 52 -12.81 -10.41 -10.73
N ASP A 53 -13.60 -9.91 -9.77
CA ASP A 53 -14.51 -10.67 -8.90
C ASP A 53 -13.85 -11.69 -7.95
N GLU A 54 -12.53 -11.78 -7.93
CA GLU A 54 -11.82 -12.60 -6.95
C GLU A 54 -12.01 -12.06 -5.53
N LEU A 55 -12.00 -12.96 -4.54
CA LEU A 55 -12.07 -12.61 -3.13
C LEU A 55 -10.68 -12.77 -2.50
N LEU A 56 -10.16 -11.70 -1.91
CA LEU A 56 -8.91 -11.70 -1.18
C LEU A 56 -9.17 -11.61 0.34
N GLU A 57 -8.54 -12.48 1.12
CA GLU A 57 -8.59 -12.42 2.59
C GLU A 57 -7.68 -11.32 3.13
N VAL A 58 -8.22 -10.53 4.05
CA VAL A 58 -7.44 -9.49 4.74
C VAL A 58 -6.87 -10.10 6.02
N THR A 59 -5.59 -10.46 5.97
CA THR A 59 -4.88 -11.14 7.07
C THR A 59 -4.23 -10.19 8.08
N GLY A 60 -4.17 -8.89 7.75
CA GLY A 60 -3.60 -7.87 8.60
C GLY A 60 -3.99 -6.46 8.19
N MET A 61 -3.99 -5.55 9.16
CA MET A 61 -4.19 -4.12 8.97
C MET A 61 -3.16 -3.33 9.77
N GLY A 62 -2.57 -2.31 9.17
CA GLY A 62 -1.58 -1.43 9.78
C GLY A 62 -1.62 -0.04 9.18
N TYR A 63 -0.70 0.82 9.61
CA TYR A 63 -0.52 2.17 9.08
C TYR A 63 0.66 2.20 8.10
N VAL A 64 0.57 3.10 7.12
CA VAL A 64 1.70 3.49 6.28
C VAL A 64 2.16 4.86 6.74
N ASP A 65 3.45 5.00 7.01
CA ASP A 65 4.05 6.31 7.30
C ASP A 65 4.49 6.95 5.99
N LEU A 66 3.87 8.07 5.63
CA LEU A 66 4.16 8.79 4.40
C LEU A 66 5.16 9.90 4.71
N VAL A 67 6.40 9.70 4.29
CA VAL A 67 7.43 10.73 4.38
C VAL A 67 7.44 11.51 3.07
N THR A 68 6.92 12.73 3.10
CA THR A 68 7.07 13.67 1.98
C THR A 68 8.23 14.59 2.25
N SER A 69 9.23 14.62 1.38
CA SER A 69 10.23 15.69 1.38
C SER A 69 9.53 16.98 0.98
N LEU A 70 9.13 17.82 1.95
CA LEU A 70 8.87 19.22 1.64
C LEU A 70 10.22 19.84 1.32
N GLU A 71 10.51 20.07 0.04
CA GLU A 71 11.55 21.00 -0.34
C GLU A 71 11.13 22.39 0.14
N LEU A 72 11.57 22.77 1.35
CA LEU A 72 11.58 24.16 1.77
C LEU A 72 12.66 24.86 0.95
N HIS A 73 12.33 25.26 -0.27
CA HIS A 73 13.15 26.20 -1.03
C HIS A 73 12.91 27.59 -0.41
N GLY A 74 13.65 27.89 0.66
CA GLY A 74 13.69 29.21 1.27
C GLY A 74 14.32 30.20 0.28
N THR A 75 13.48 31.06 -0.30
CA THR A 75 13.86 32.33 -0.94
C THR A 75 14.12 33.40 0.09
#